data_AF-A0A2G6PJW3-F1
#
_entry.id   AF-A0A2G6PJW3-F1
#
_cell.length_a   1.000
_cell.length_b   1.000
_cell.length_c   1.000
_cell.angle_alpha   90.00
_cell.angle_beta   90.00
_cell.angle_gamma   90.00
#
_symmetry.space_group_name_H-M   'P 1'
#
loop_
_entity.id
_entity.type
_entity.pdbx_description
1 polymer ?
#
loop_
_entity_poly.entity_id
_entity_poly.type
_entity_poly.pdbx_seq_one_letter_code
_entity_poly.pdbx_strand_id
1 'polypeptide(L)'
;MGYKKHFRVHHGKNEFARGKKHINGIESFWSFTKRRLAKFNGIHSHKFTLHLKECEFRFNSGFQDENMYKILLKILRNFTKNFS
;
A
#
# COMPACT_ATOMS: atom_id res chain seq x y z
N MET A 1 -10.84 35.28 27.54
CA MET A 1 -10.18 35.96 26.40
C MET A 1 -9.04 35.05 25.91
N GLY A 2 -9.30 34.08 25.04
CA GLY A 2 -9.13 34.27 23.61
C GLY A 2 -8.63 32.98 22.98
N TYR A 3 -9.55 32.10 22.58
CA TYR A 3 -9.27 30.93 21.75
C TYR A 3 -8.73 31.40 20.40
N LYS A 4 -7.41 31.42 20.20
CA LYS A 4 -6.79 31.81 18.92
C LYS A 4 -6.38 30.58 18.13
N LYS A 5 -7.37 30.13 17.33
CA LYS A 5 -7.22 29.85 15.90
C LYS A 5 -6.38 28.62 15.54
N HIS A 6 -6.99 27.45 15.64
CA HIS A 6 -6.61 26.31 14.80
C HIS A 6 -6.74 26.75 13.33
N PHE A 7 -5.62 26.90 12.63
CA PHE A 7 -5.63 27.03 11.18
C PHE A 7 -6.09 25.69 10.60
N ARG A 8 -7.38 25.61 10.22
CA ARG A 8 -7.86 24.53 9.36
C ARG A 8 -7.14 24.68 8.03
N VAL A 9 -6.12 23.85 7.81
CA VAL A 9 -5.50 23.70 6.50
C VAL A 9 -6.57 23.13 5.58
N HIS A 10 -7.13 23.99 4.72
CA HIS A 10 -8.03 23.55 3.66
C HIS A 10 -7.18 22.80 2.62
N HIS A 11 -7.26 21.47 2.61
CA HIS A 11 -6.82 20.65 1.47
C HIS A 11 -7.81 20.79 0.29
N GLY A 12 -8.07 22.02 -0.10
CA GLY A 12 -8.95 22.39 -1.20
C GLY A 12 -8.14 22.62 -2.46
N LYS A 13 -7.56 21.55 -3.03
CA LYS A 13 -7.25 21.48 -4.45
C LYS A 13 -6.90 20.05 -4.83
N ASN A 14 -7.80 19.47 -5.61
CA ASN A 14 -7.67 18.21 -6.32
C ASN A 14 -6.50 18.26 -7.33
N GLU A 15 -5.26 18.35 -6.83
CA GLU A 15 -4.05 18.21 -7.64
C GLU A 15 -3.55 16.76 -7.65
N PHE A 16 -4.42 15.81 -7.28
CA PHE A 16 -4.26 14.41 -7.64
C PHE A 16 -4.65 14.21 -9.11
N ALA A 17 -3.82 14.72 -10.03
CA ALA A 17 -3.45 14.04 -11.28
C ALA A 17 -2.89 15.05 -12.29
N ARG A 18 -1.63 14.86 -12.70
CA ARG A 18 -1.22 15.00 -14.11
C ARG A 18 0.18 14.42 -14.36
N GLY A 19 0.22 13.30 -15.09
CA GLY A 19 1.40 12.82 -15.83
C GLY A 19 2.28 11.79 -15.10
N LYS A 20 2.72 10.77 -15.84
CA LYS A 20 3.68 9.72 -15.44
C LYS A 20 4.82 10.31 -14.59
N LYS A 21 4.88 10.01 -13.29
CA LYS A 21 6.03 10.32 -12.44
C LYS A 21 6.24 9.19 -11.44
N HIS A 22 7.26 8.37 -11.69
CA HIS A 22 7.75 7.31 -10.79
C HIS A 22 7.90 7.77 -9.33
N ILE A 23 8.22 9.06 -9.11
CA ILE A 23 8.35 9.71 -7.81
C ILE A 23 7.02 9.72 -7.02
N ASN A 24 5.90 10.13 -7.63
CA ASN A 24 4.59 10.09 -6.97
C ASN A 24 4.16 8.64 -6.67
N GLY A 25 4.58 7.69 -7.50
CA GLY A 25 4.35 6.26 -7.27
C GLY A 25 5.06 5.75 -6.02
N ILE A 26 6.34 6.10 -5.84
CA ILE A 26 7.12 5.66 -4.68
C ILE A 26 6.64 6.32 -3.38
N GLU A 27 6.24 7.59 -3.42
CA GLU A 27 5.67 8.28 -2.24
C GLU A 27 4.31 7.70 -1.84
N SER A 28 3.46 7.38 -2.82
CA SER A 28 2.19 6.69 -2.60
C SER A 28 2.40 5.29 -2.04
N PHE A 29 3.38 4.56 -2.58
CA PHE A 29 3.77 3.23 -2.08
C PHE A 29 4.22 3.28 -0.62
N TRP A 30 5.11 4.21 -0.24
CA TRP A 30 5.56 4.34 1.14
C TRP A 30 4.46 4.83 2.08
N SER A 31 3.57 5.69 1.62
CA SER A 31 2.40 6.13 2.39
C SER A 31 1.44 4.96 2.68
N PHE A 32 1.20 4.10 1.68
CA PHE A 32 0.44 2.86 1.85
C PHE A 32 1.13 1.88 2.81
N THR A 33 2.42 1.63 2.58
CA THR A 33 3.23 0.69 3.35
C THR A 33 3.27 1.11 4.82
N LYS A 34 3.62 2.37 5.13
CA LYS A 34 3.63 2.88 6.52
C LYS A 34 2.31 2.68 7.24
N ARG A 35 1.18 3.01 6.59
CA ARG A 35 -0.17 2.84 7.18
C ARG A 35 -0.50 1.38 7.47
N ARG A 36 -0.04 0.44 6.63
CA ARG A 36 -0.25 -0.99 6.84
C ARG A 36 0.65 -1.53 7.96
N LEU A 37 1.94 -1.19 7.93
CA LEU A 37 2.92 -1.63 8.93
C LEU A 37 2.59 -1.08 10.33
N ALA A 38 2.03 0.13 10.43
CA ALA A 38 1.62 0.73 11.70
C ALA A 38 0.59 -0.10 12.49
N LYS A 39 -0.18 -0.98 11.81
CA LYS A 39 -1.17 -1.86 12.48
C LYS A 39 -0.54 -2.99 13.29
N PHE A 40 0.74 -3.31 13.06
CA PHE A 40 1.40 -4.44 13.70
C PHE A 40 2.06 -4.07 15.04
N ASN A 41 2.01 -2.80 15.48
CA ASN A 41 2.64 -2.31 16.72
C ASN A 41 4.14 -2.64 16.85
N GLY A 42 4.81 -2.88 15.73
CA GLY A 42 6.19 -3.36 15.67
C GLY A 42 6.31 -4.57 14.75
N ILE A 43 7.43 -4.67 14.05
CA ILE A 43 7.72 -5.77 13.15
C ILE A 43 9.12 -6.27 13.47
N HIS A 44 9.26 -7.58 13.71
CA HIS A 44 10.58 -8.16 13.87
C HIS A 44 11.41 -7.95 12.60
N SER A 45 12.68 -7.57 12.76
CA SER A 45 13.60 -7.25 11.66
C SER A 45 13.62 -8.33 10.57
N HIS A 46 13.62 -9.61 10.96
CA HIS A 46 13.63 -10.73 10.01
C HIS A 46 12.34 -10.87 9.18
N LYS A 47 11.21 -10.30 9.62
CA LYS A 47 9.93 -10.32 8.89
C LYS A 47 9.71 -9.05 8.06
N PHE A 48 10.50 -8.00 8.28
CA PHE A 48 10.32 -6.73 7.60
C PHE A 48 10.34 -6.88 6.08
N THR A 49 11.31 -7.63 5.54
CA THR A 49 11.42 -7.90 4.10
C THR A 49 10.17 -8.60 3.55
N LEU A 50 9.62 -9.55 4.30
CA LEU A 50 8.40 -10.26 3.89
C LEU A 50 7.20 -9.32 3.83
N HIS A 51 7.00 -8.49 4.86
CA HIS A 51 5.92 -7.51 4.89
C HIS A 51 6.07 -6.44 3.81
N LEU A 52 7.30 -6.03 3.48
CA LEU A 52 7.56 -5.09 2.40
C LEU A 52 7.19 -5.69 1.04
N LYS A 53 7.56 -6.95 0.79
CA LYS A 53 7.17 -7.68 -0.43
C LYS A 53 5.67 -7.91 -0.53
N GLU A 54 5.01 -8.19 0.58
CA GLU A 54 3.55 -8.27 0.63
C GLU A 54 2.89 -6.93 0.30
N CYS A 55 3.43 -5.82 0.81
CA CYS A 55 2.96 -4.47 0.48
C CYS A 55 3.16 -4.14 -1.01
N GLU A 56 4.30 -4.51 -1.60
CA GLU A 56 4.58 -4.38 -3.05
C GLU A 56 3.52 -5.10 -3.88
N PHE A 57 3.27 -6.37 -3.55
CA PHE A 57 2.27 -7.20 -4.23
C PHE A 57 0.86 -6.61 -4.13
N ARG A 58 0.45 -6.15 -2.94
CA ARG A 58 -0.87 -5.55 -2.72
C ARG A 58 -1.04 -4.20 -3.41
N PHE A 59 0.01 -3.37 -3.42
CA PHE A 59 -0.03 -2.08 -4.09
C PHE A 59 -0.24 -2.24 -5.61
N ASN A 60 0.41 -3.25 -6.19
CA ASN A 60 0.31 -3.55 -7.63
C ASN A 60 -0.99 -4.30 -8.02
N SER A 61 -1.59 -5.07 -7.12
CA SER A 61 -2.76 -5.93 -7.42
C SER A 61 -4.11 -5.21 -7.40
N GLY A 62 -4.15 -3.91 -7.11
CA GLY A 62 -5.38 -3.13 -6.96
C GLY A 62 -6.06 -3.38 -5.60
N PHE A 63 -6.55 -2.32 -4.97
CA PHE A 63 -7.00 -2.24 -3.57
C PHE A 63 -8.19 -3.12 -3.15
N GLN A 64 -8.65 -4.07 -3.97
CA GLN A 64 -9.79 -4.93 -3.64
C GLN A 64 -9.29 -6.27 -3.09
N ASP A 65 -9.48 -6.52 -1.79
CA ASP A 65 -9.15 -7.81 -1.14
C ASP A 65 -9.82 -9.01 -1.85
N GLU A 66 -10.95 -8.79 -2.54
CA GLU A 66 -11.62 -9.82 -3.34
C GLU A 66 -10.78 -10.34 -4.53
N ASN A 67 -9.85 -9.52 -5.04
CA ASN A 67 -8.91 -9.91 -6.09
C ASN A 67 -7.74 -10.72 -5.54
N MET A 68 -7.31 -10.47 -4.29
CA MET A 68 -6.16 -11.14 -3.70
C MET A 68 -6.36 -12.65 -3.59
N TYR A 69 -7.54 -13.08 -3.12
CA TYR A 69 -7.86 -14.51 -3.02
C TYR A 69 -7.85 -15.19 -4.40
N LYS A 70 -8.49 -14.59 -5.40
CA LYS A 70 -8.54 -15.10 -6.78
C LYS A 70 -7.15 -15.15 -7.43
N ILE A 71 -6.30 -14.14 -7.19
CA ILE A 71 -4.92 -14.11 -7.68
C ILE A 71 -4.09 -15.21 -7.00
N LEU A 72 -4.23 -15.38 -5.68
CA LEU A 72 -3.50 -16.42 -4.93
C LEU A 72 -3.86 -17.82 -5.42
N LEU A 73 -5.16 -18.09 -5.62
CA LEU A 73 -5.64 -19.34 -6.21
C LEU A 73 -5.06 -19.57 -7.61
N LYS A 74 -4.99 -18.53 -8.44
CA LYS A 74 -4.38 -18.62 -9.78
C LYS A 74 -2.89 -18.94 -9.70
N ILE A 75 -2.14 -18.28 -8.82
CA ILE A 75 -0.71 -18.54 -8.61
C ILE A 75 -0.51 -19.99 -8.15
N LEU A 76 -1.26 -20.44 -7.14
CA LEU A 76 -1.16 -21.80 -6.62
C LEU A 76 -1.48 -22.84 -7.68
N ARG A 77 -2.56 -22.64 -8.46
CA ARG A 77 -2.95 -23.56 -9.54
C ARG A 77 -1.95 -23.57 -10.70
N ASN A 78 -1.26 -22.47 -10.96
CA ASN A 78 -0.19 -22.45 -11.95
C ASN A 78 1.08 -23.09 -11.42
N PHE A 79 1.43 -22.85 -10.16
CA PHE A 79 2.58 -23.48 -9.51
C PHE A 79 2.43 -25.00 -9.59
N THR A 80 1.29 -25.57 -9.18
CA THR A 80 1.07 -27.03 -9.24
C THR A 80 1.15 -27.63 -10.64
N LYS A 81 0.80 -26.87 -11.68
CA LYS A 81 0.94 -27.32 -13.08
C LYS A 81 2.38 -27.33 -13.61
N ASN A 82 3.29 -26.57 -13.01
CA ASN A 82 4.69 -26.53 -13.43
C ASN A 82 5.53 -27.68 -12.82
N PHE A 83 4.96 -28.45 -11.89
CA PHE A 83 5.59 -29.62 -11.26
C PHE A 83 4.90 -30.95 -11.63
N SER A 84 3.93 -30.92 -12.56
CA SER A 84 3.30 -32.11 -13.16
C SER A 84 3.77 -32.27 -14.59
#